data_AF-A0A2M7BE52-F1
#
_entry.id   AF-A0A2M7BE52-F1
#
_cell.length_a   1.000
_cell.length_b   1.000
_cell.length_c   1.000
_cell.angle_alpha   90.00
_cell.angle_beta   90.00
_cell.angle_gamma   90.00
#
_symmetry.space_group_name_H-M   'P 1'
#
loop_
_entity.id
_entity.type
_entity.pdbx_description
1 polymer ?
#
loop_
_entity_poly.entity_id
_entity_poly.type
_entity_poly.pdbx_seq_one_letter_code
_entity_poly.pdbx_strand_id
1 'polypeptide(L)'
;MGHYHQGWSKGWKKSTRSEGGEWFDSYWEVQYMSELDCDPIVLKWTRHHGLRIPYRKWWGGQGRYEPDFLVEIAGGEKEIREVKGEHLFRDANTARKLAAGEAYCRERDMKFRVVTKSFVNPELWTPESNVTIEAPSPSVPPSQVSKAPEPSGCLGLAAVLIAVVGILVWL
;
A
#
# COMPACT_ATOMS: atom_id res chain seq x y z
N MET A 1 15.41 -20.34 22.64
CA MET A 1 15.55 -19.49 21.44
C MET A 1 15.51 -20.39 20.21
N GLY A 2 14.41 -20.38 19.44
CA GLY A 2 14.31 -21.18 18.23
C GLY A 2 15.18 -20.60 17.12
N HIS A 3 16.01 -21.44 16.50
CA HIS A 3 16.81 -21.05 15.34
C HIS A 3 15.89 -20.75 14.16
N TYR A 4 15.90 -19.50 13.69
CA TYR A 4 15.11 -19.07 12.54
C TYR A 4 15.67 -19.68 11.26
N HIS A 5 14.92 -20.57 10.62
CA HIS A 5 15.26 -21.07 9.28
C HIS A 5 15.00 -19.96 8.25
N GLN A 6 16.08 -19.46 7.64
CA GLN A 6 15.99 -18.60 6.46
C GLN A 6 15.84 -19.49 5.22
N GLY A 7 14.60 -19.71 4.77
CA GLY A 7 14.31 -20.49 3.57
C GLY A 7 12.95 -20.12 2.97
N TRP A 8 12.80 -20.36 1.67
CA TRP A 8 11.50 -20.31 1.01
C TRP A 8 10.69 -21.51 1.51
N SER A 9 9.58 -21.26 2.19
CA SER A 9 8.63 -22.30 2.56
C SER A 9 7.29 -21.98 1.96
N LYS A 10 6.84 -22.83 1.04
CA LYS A 10 5.46 -22.86 0.56
C LYS A 10 4.86 -24.19 0.92
N GLY A 11 3.58 -24.23 1.25
CA GLY A 11 2.95 -25.48 1.67
C GLY A 11 1.52 -25.31 2.12
N TRP A 12 0.97 -26.41 2.62
CA TRP A 12 -0.38 -26.48 3.17
C TRP A 12 -0.30 -26.64 4.68
N LYS A 13 -1.07 -25.86 5.43
CA LYS A 13 -1.19 -26.00 6.89
C LYS A 13 -2.66 -26.25 7.26
N LYS A 14 -2.89 -27.31 8.03
CA LYS A 14 -4.18 -27.53 8.69
C LYS A 14 -4.42 -26.41 9.72
N SER A 15 -5.65 -25.95 9.78
CA SER A 15 -6.10 -24.95 10.76
C SER A 15 -7.31 -25.51 11.50
N THR A 16 -7.46 -25.14 12.75
CA THR A 16 -8.65 -25.41 13.56
C THR A 16 -9.73 -24.35 13.34
N ARG A 17 -9.41 -23.27 12.63
CA ARG A 17 -10.25 -22.07 12.44
C ARG A 17 -10.49 -21.69 10.97
N SER A 18 -9.91 -22.45 10.03
CA SER A 18 -10.23 -22.46 8.60
C SER A 18 -10.68 -23.86 8.16
N GLU A 19 -11.52 -23.93 7.14
CA GLU A 19 -12.09 -25.17 6.60
C GLU A 19 -11.01 -26.07 5.97
N GLY A 20 -10.48 -27.03 6.74
CA GLY A 20 -9.57 -28.07 6.24
C GLY A 20 -8.08 -27.65 6.12
N GLY A 21 -7.79 -26.37 6.26
CA GLY A 21 -6.45 -25.79 6.15
C GLY A 21 -6.33 -24.80 5.01
N GLU A 22 -5.15 -24.19 4.90
CA GLU A 22 -4.87 -23.10 3.97
C GLU A 22 -3.45 -23.23 3.43
N TRP A 23 -3.21 -22.74 2.21
CA TRP A 23 -1.85 -22.60 1.69
C TRP A 23 -1.07 -21.52 2.44
N PHE A 24 0.25 -21.51 2.34
CA PHE A 24 1.13 -20.40 2.73
C PHE A 24 2.25 -20.26 1.70
N ASP A 25 2.76 -19.04 1.52
CA ASP A 25 3.80 -18.70 0.55
C ASP A 25 5.14 -18.33 1.20
N SER A 26 5.15 -18.18 2.53
CA SER A 26 6.32 -17.85 3.31
C SER A 26 6.29 -18.50 4.71
N TYR A 27 7.47 -18.61 5.33
CA TYR A 27 7.59 -19.13 6.69
C TYR A 27 6.86 -18.24 7.70
N TRP A 28 6.87 -16.93 7.44
CA TRP A 28 6.22 -15.96 8.30
C TRP A 28 4.70 -16.09 8.27
N GLU A 29 4.11 -16.38 7.10
CA GLU A 29 2.67 -16.67 7.01
C GLU A 29 2.31 -17.95 7.77
N VAL A 30 3.04 -19.05 7.63
CA VAL A 30 2.70 -20.29 8.36
C VAL A 30 2.84 -20.13 9.87
N GLN A 31 3.81 -19.32 10.31
CA GLN A 31 3.93 -18.95 11.71
C GLN A 31 2.71 -18.13 12.15
N TYR A 32 2.36 -17.08 11.41
CA TYR A 32 1.23 -16.22 11.73
C TYR A 32 -0.13 -16.95 11.70
N MET A 33 -0.30 -17.92 10.80
CA MET A 33 -1.45 -18.84 10.79
C MET A 33 -1.56 -19.65 12.08
N SER A 34 -0.43 -20.01 12.69
CA SER A 34 -0.42 -20.72 13.99
C SER A 34 -0.80 -19.78 15.12
N GLU A 35 -0.37 -18.53 15.06
CA GLU A 35 -0.76 -17.48 16.02
C GLU A 35 -2.27 -17.20 15.94
N LEU A 36 -2.81 -17.04 14.73
CA LEU A 36 -4.24 -16.90 14.49
C LEU A 36 -5.07 -18.13 14.88
N ASP A 37 -4.48 -19.32 15.00
CA ASP A 37 -5.15 -20.53 15.53
C ASP A 37 -5.12 -20.60 17.06
N CYS A 38 -4.17 -19.93 17.72
CA CYS A 38 -4.01 -19.92 19.17
C CYS A 38 -4.68 -18.71 19.84
N ASP A 39 -4.88 -17.61 19.12
CA ASP A 39 -5.42 -16.36 19.69
C ASP A 39 -6.88 -16.52 20.14
N PRO A 40 -7.23 -16.44 21.43
CA PRO A 40 -8.59 -16.68 21.91
C PRO A 40 -9.62 -15.65 21.39
N ILE A 41 -9.19 -14.48 20.92
CA ILE A 41 -10.12 -13.49 20.34
C ILE A 41 -10.42 -13.76 18.87
N VAL A 42 -9.66 -14.60 18.18
CA VAL A 42 -9.90 -14.94 16.77
C VAL A 42 -10.87 -16.11 16.67
N LEU A 43 -12.04 -15.87 16.07
CA LEU A 43 -13.05 -16.90 15.85
C LEU A 43 -12.78 -17.68 14.57
N LYS A 44 -12.47 -16.96 13.49
CA LYS A 44 -12.23 -17.51 12.15
C LYS A 44 -11.18 -16.67 11.42
N TRP A 45 -10.45 -17.31 10.53
CA TRP A 45 -9.59 -16.61 9.60
C TRP A 45 -9.47 -17.42 8.30
N THR A 46 -9.17 -16.74 7.20
CA THR A 46 -8.90 -17.39 5.89
C THR A 46 -7.96 -16.51 5.07
N ARG A 47 -7.13 -17.14 4.23
CA ARG A 47 -6.40 -16.47 3.13
C ARG A 47 -7.20 -16.56 1.83
N HIS A 48 -8.06 -17.57 1.69
CA HIS A 48 -8.94 -17.78 0.54
C HIS A 48 -10.24 -16.93 0.59
N HIS A 49 -10.13 -15.64 0.91
CA HIS A 49 -11.29 -14.73 0.98
C HIS A 49 -11.70 -14.12 -0.38
N GLY A 50 -10.88 -14.24 -1.43
CA GLY A 50 -11.21 -13.74 -2.79
C GLY A 50 -11.24 -12.22 -2.93
N LEU A 51 -10.68 -11.49 -1.95
CA LEU A 51 -10.66 -10.03 -1.96
C LEU A 51 -9.61 -9.53 -2.95
N ARG A 52 -9.97 -8.54 -3.76
CA ARG A 52 -9.06 -7.91 -4.72
C ARG A 52 -9.18 -6.40 -4.62
N ILE A 53 -8.28 -5.78 -3.87
CA ILE A 53 -8.32 -4.36 -3.54
C ILE A 53 -7.63 -3.58 -4.66
N PRO A 54 -8.34 -2.66 -5.34
CA PRO A 54 -7.74 -1.83 -6.38
C PRO A 54 -6.77 -0.82 -5.76
N TYR A 55 -5.65 -0.57 -6.44
CA TYR A 55 -4.70 0.47 -6.05
C TYR A 55 -4.05 1.09 -7.29
N ARG A 56 -3.47 2.29 -7.12
CA ARG A 56 -2.67 2.94 -8.16
C ARG A 56 -1.19 2.65 -7.91
N LYS A 57 -0.51 2.08 -8.89
CA LYS A 57 0.93 1.80 -8.87
C LYS A 57 1.73 3.10 -8.87
N TRP A 58 3.00 3.05 -8.47
CA TRP A 58 3.82 4.27 -8.36
C TRP A 58 3.97 5.04 -9.68
N TRP A 59 4.02 4.34 -10.81
CA TRP A 59 4.09 4.94 -12.17
C TRP A 59 2.72 5.35 -12.73
N GLY A 60 1.67 5.32 -11.90
CA GLY A 60 0.32 5.79 -12.27
C GLY A 60 -0.61 4.74 -12.87
N GLY A 61 -0.14 3.55 -13.21
CA GLY A 61 -0.98 2.45 -13.69
C GLY A 61 -1.93 1.87 -12.63
N GLN A 62 -2.99 1.19 -13.06
CA GLN A 62 -3.91 0.49 -12.17
C GLN A 62 -3.38 -0.90 -11.80
N GLY A 63 -3.67 -1.34 -10.58
CA GLY A 63 -3.39 -2.68 -10.09
C GLY A 63 -4.48 -3.17 -9.15
N ARG A 64 -4.45 -4.46 -8.85
CA ARG A 64 -5.19 -5.07 -7.76
C ARG A 64 -4.20 -5.86 -6.92
N TYR A 65 -4.39 -5.88 -5.61
CA TYR A 65 -3.67 -6.79 -4.74
C TYR A 65 -4.65 -7.58 -3.89
N GLU A 66 -4.21 -8.76 -3.48
CA GLU A 66 -4.94 -9.66 -2.61
C GLU A 66 -4.27 -9.53 -1.24
N PRO A 67 -5.01 -9.09 -0.20
CA PRO A 67 -4.45 -9.04 1.13
C PRO A 67 -4.22 -10.45 1.69
N ASP A 68 -3.36 -10.58 2.70
CA ASP A 68 -2.92 -11.90 3.16
C ASP A 68 -3.99 -12.64 3.98
N PHE A 69 -4.70 -11.98 4.90
CA PHE A 69 -5.70 -12.61 5.78
C PHE A 69 -6.96 -11.78 5.96
N LEU A 70 -8.12 -12.46 5.96
CA LEU A 70 -9.38 -11.95 6.49
C LEU A 70 -9.65 -12.66 7.81
N VAL A 71 -9.84 -11.89 8.88
CA VAL A 71 -9.99 -12.37 10.25
C VAL A 71 -11.33 -11.90 10.82
N GLU A 72 -12.04 -12.79 11.49
CA GLU A 72 -13.23 -12.47 12.27
C GLU A 72 -12.89 -12.63 13.76
N ILE A 73 -13.05 -11.55 14.53
CA ILE A 73 -12.76 -11.54 15.96
C ILE A 73 -14.03 -11.68 16.81
N ALA A 74 -13.85 -12.04 18.08
CA ALA A 74 -14.91 -12.09 19.07
C ALA A 74 -15.60 -10.72 19.14
N GLY A 75 -16.92 -10.71 18.90
CA GLY A 75 -17.70 -9.48 18.70
C GLY A 75 -18.23 -9.30 17.28
N GLY A 76 -17.79 -10.12 16.32
CA GLY A 76 -18.30 -10.14 14.94
C GLY A 76 -17.65 -9.12 14.01
N GLU A 77 -16.71 -8.32 14.52
CA GLU A 77 -15.91 -7.40 13.72
C GLU A 77 -14.97 -8.18 12.78
N LYS A 78 -14.79 -7.64 11.57
CA LYS A 78 -13.87 -8.19 10.57
C LYS A 78 -12.65 -7.30 10.40
N GLU A 79 -11.49 -7.93 10.31
CA GLU A 79 -10.22 -7.26 10.10
C GLU A 79 -9.50 -7.87 8.88
N ILE A 80 -8.83 -7.03 8.10
CA ILE A 80 -7.80 -7.49 7.16
C ILE A 80 -6.46 -7.39 7.86
N ARG A 81 -5.67 -8.46 7.82
CA ARG A 81 -4.33 -8.50 8.39
C ARG A 81 -3.31 -8.81 7.29
N GLU A 82 -2.42 -7.87 7.04
CA GLU A 82 -1.40 -7.96 6.00
C GLU A 82 -0.03 -8.25 6.63
N VAL A 83 0.58 -9.35 6.21
CA VAL A 83 1.86 -9.83 6.72
C VAL A 83 2.98 -9.32 5.83
N LYS A 84 3.87 -8.48 6.36
CA LYS A 84 4.98 -7.89 5.59
C LYS A 84 6.26 -7.75 6.39
N GLY A 85 7.39 -7.95 5.70
CA GLY A 85 8.71 -7.69 6.24
C GLY A 85 9.06 -6.21 6.16
N GLU A 86 9.68 -5.67 7.21
CA GLU A 86 10.01 -4.23 7.32
C GLU A 86 10.85 -3.69 6.17
N HIS A 87 11.73 -4.52 5.59
CA HIS A 87 12.56 -4.14 4.45
C HIS A 87 11.75 -3.69 3.22
N LEU A 88 10.46 -4.07 3.14
CA LEU A 88 9.54 -3.68 2.09
C LEU A 88 8.80 -2.37 2.38
N PHE A 89 8.88 -1.80 3.58
CA PHE A 89 8.14 -0.57 3.91
C PHE A 89 8.66 0.66 3.16
N ARG A 90 9.91 0.63 2.67
CA ARG A 90 10.47 1.67 1.81
C ARG A 90 10.04 1.55 0.34
N ASP A 91 9.39 0.44 -0.05
CA ASP A 91 8.90 0.26 -1.41
C ASP A 91 7.62 1.06 -1.65
N ALA A 92 7.65 1.92 -2.68
CA ALA A 92 6.54 2.81 -3.00
C ALA A 92 5.26 2.06 -3.38
N ASN A 93 5.36 0.88 -4.01
CA ASN A 93 4.17 0.07 -4.32
C ASN A 93 3.58 -0.58 -3.06
N THR A 94 4.43 -1.03 -2.14
CA THR A 94 4.01 -1.59 -0.85
C THR A 94 3.25 -0.54 -0.06
N ALA A 95 3.80 0.67 0.12
CA ALA A 95 3.09 1.77 0.78
C ALA A 95 1.72 2.06 0.13
N ARG A 96 1.64 2.07 -1.21
CA ARG A 96 0.39 2.30 -1.95
C ARG A 96 -0.64 1.18 -1.79
N LYS A 97 -0.21 -0.09 -1.69
CA LYS A 97 -1.11 -1.21 -1.39
C LYS A 97 -1.66 -1.10 0.03
N LEU A 98 -0.81 -0.83 1.01
CA LEU A 98 -1.21 -0.72 2.42
C LEU A 98 -2.20 0.43 2.63
N ALA A 99 -1.95 1.59 2.01
CA ALA A 99 -2.90 2.71 2.02
C ALA A 99 -4.25 2.35 1.37
N ALA A 100 -4.24 1.57 0.29
CA ALA A 100 -5.47 1.11 -0.35
C ALA A 100 -6.24 0.12 0.53
N GLY A 101 -5.55 -0.74 1.28
CA GLY A 101 -6.15 -1.66 2.25
C GLY A 101 -6.80 -0.95 3.42
N GLU A 102 -6.10 0.02 3.98
CA GLU A 102 -6.64 0.87 5.04
C GLU A 102 -7.89 1.62 4.58
N ALA A 103 -7.86 2.23 3.39
CA ALA A 103 -9.02 2.89 2.81
C ALA A 103 -10.20 1.91 2.58
N TYR A 104 -9.91 0.74 2.02
CA TYR A 104 -10.91 -0.31 1.77
C TYR A 104 -11.63 -0.74 3.04
N CYS A 105 -10.87 -0.96 4.12
CA CYS A 105 -11.39 -1.36 5.42
C CYS A 105 -12.20 -0.24 6.08
N ARG A 106 -11.69 0.99 6.07
CA ARG A 106 -12.35 2.16 6.66
C ARG A 106 -13.72 2.43 6.04
N GLU A 107 -13.88 2.25 4.72
CA GLU A 107 -15.16 2.39 4.04
C GLU A 107 -16.21 1.33 4.44
N ARG A 108 -15.77 0.23 5.07
CA ARG A 108 -16.59 -0.96 5.38
C ARG A 108 -16.73 -1.22 6.87
N ASP A 109 -16.30 -0.26 7.70
CA ASP A 109 -16.24 -0.42 9.16
C ASP A 109 -15.43 -1.66 9.58
N MET A 110 -14.36 -1.93 8.84
CA MET A 110 -13.40 -3.00 9.12
C MET A 110 -12.08 -2.38 9.60
N LYS A 111 -11.27 -3.17 10.30
CA LYS A 111 -9.92 -2.78 10.69
C LYS A 111 -8.88 -3.32 9.70
N PHE A 112 -7.88 -2.52 9.38
CA PHE A 112 -6.71 -2.95 8.62
C PHE A 112 -5.50 -2.96 9.54
N ARG A 113 -4.75 -4.06 9.57
CA ARG A 113 -3.54 -4.20 10.40
C ARG A 113 -2.38 -4.71 9.57
N VAL A 114 -1.23 -4.08 9.73
CA VAL A 114 0.03 -4.58 9.18
C VAL A 114 0.76 -5.33 10.29
N VAL A 115 1.10 -6.59 10.02
CA VAL A 115 1.81 -7.47 10.93
C VAL A 115 3.23 -7.66 10.44
N THR A 116 4.19 -7.28 11.29
CA THR A 116 5.62 -7.38 11.04
C THR A 116 6.31 -7.97 12.27
N LYS A 117 7.40 -8.69 12.04
CA LYS A 117 8.11 -9.48 13.05
C LYS A 117 8.58 -8.67 14.27
N SER A 118 8.92 -7.41 14.09
CA SER A 118 9.45 -6.50 15.12
C SER A 118 8.39 -5.92 16.06
N PHE A 119 7.11 -5.94 15.67
CA PHE A 119 6.01 -5.34 16.44
C PHE A 119 5.12 -6.38 17.12
N VAL A 120 5.53 -7.64 17.09
CA VAL A 120 4.85 -8.73 17.80
C VAL A 120 5.72 -9.11 18.99
N ASN A 121 5.21 -8.90 20.20
CA ASN A 121 5.87 -9.39 21.40
C ASN A 121 5.86 -10.94 21.36
N PRO A 122 7.02 -11.61 21.31
CA PRO A 122 7.08 -13.07 21.14
C PRO A 122 6.66 -13.86 22.40
N GLU A 123 6.31 -13.19 23.50
CA GLU A 123 5.78 -13.81 24.72
C GLU A 123 4.28 -13.53 24.89
N LEU A 124 3.78 -12.38 24.42
CA LEU A 124 2.37 -11.97 24.53
C LEU A 124 1.58 -12.08 23.20
N TRP A 125 2.28 -12.36 22.09
CA TRP A 125 1.80 -12.56 20.69
C TRP A 125 0.64 -11.66 20.23
N THR A 126 0.58 -10.44 20.74
CA THR A 126 -0.38 -9.41 20.35
C THR A 126 0.39 -8.23 19.75
N PRO A 127 -0.04 -7.67 18.60
CA PRO A 127 0.58 -6.46 18.08
C PRO A 127 0.28 -5.30 19.06
N GLU A 128 1.33 -4.75 19.67
CA GLU A 128 1.19 -3.71 20.71
C GLU A 128 0.63 -2.39 20.14
N SER A 129 0.72 -2.17 18.83
CA SER A 129 0.14 -1.01 18.12
C SER A 129 0.04 -1.27 16.61
N ASN A 130 -0.85 -0.53 15.92
CA ASN A 130 -0.91 -0.54 14.46
C ASN A 130 0.31 0.20 13.90
N VAL A 131 1.05 -0.44 12.97
CA VAL A 131 2.16 0.23 12.29
C VAL A 131 1.61 1.24 11.28
N THR A 132 1.78 2.53 11.56
CA THR A 132 1.56 3.59 10.57
C THR A 132 2.76 3.66 9.64
N ILE A 133 2.56 3.33 8.36
CA ILE A 133 3.61 3.45 7.35
C ILE A 133 3.43 4.80 6.67
N GLU A 134 4.24 5.77 7.08
CA GLU A 134 4.34 7.03 6.39
C GLU A 134 4.92 6.77 4.99
N ALA A 135 4.18 7.18 3.95
CA ALA A 135 4.72 7.17 2.60
C ALA A 135 6.00 8.01 2.56
N PRO A 136 7.03 7.61 1.78
CA PRO A 136 8.19 8.48 1.59
C PRO A 136 7.69 9.84 1.09
N SER A 137 7.99 10.89 1.86
CA SER A 137 7.67 12.27 1.52
C SER A 137 8.05 12.52 0.07
N PRO A 138 7.19 13.14 -0.76
CA PRO A 138 7.62 13.56 -2.09
C PRO A 138 8.84 14.44 -1.90
N SER A 139 10.00 13.97 -2.35
CA SER A 139 11.19 14.79 -2.38
C SER A 139 10.85 16.02 -3.20
N VAL A 140 11.05 17.19 -2.58
CA VAL A 140 10.85 18.49 -3.19
C VAL A 140 11.52 18.46 -4.57
N PRO A 141 10.79 18.68 -5.68
CA PRO A 141 11.42 18.78 -6.98
C PRO A 141 12.48 19.91 -6.91
N PRO A 142 13.66 19.74 -7.52
CA PRO A 142 14.71 20.73 -7.44
C PRO A 142 14.14 22.10 -7.83
N SER A 143 14.27 23.03 -6.89
CA SER A 143 13.83 24.41 -7.00
C SER A 143 14.23 24.94 -8.38
N GLN A 144 13.26 25.40 -9.15
CA GLN A 144 13.49 26.10 -10.41
C GLN A 144 14.33 27.33 -10.07
N VAL A 145 15.64 27.25 -10.36
CA VAL A 145 16.52 28.41 -10.37
C VAL A 145 15.98 29.32 -11.47
N SER A 146 15.25 30.36 -11.06
CA SER A 146 14.89 31.46 -11.93
C SER A 146 16.19 32.09 -12.43
N LYS A 147 16.48 31.91 -13.72
CA LYS A 147 17.46 32.74 -14.40
C LYS A 147 17.02 34.19 -14.28
N ALA A 148 17.92 35.03 -13.78
CA ALA A 148 17.75 36.47 -13.76
C ALA A 148 17.52 37.00 -15.20
N PRO A 149 16.64 38.00 -15.39
CA PRO A 149 16.52 38.65 -16.68
C PRO A 149 17.80 39.46 -16.97
N GLU A 150 18.37 39.24 -18.16
CA GLU A 150 19.53 39.99 -18.65
C GLU A 150 19.18 41.47 -18.91
N PRO A 151 20.14 42.39 -18.73
CA PRO A 151 19.91 43.82 -18.86
C PRO A 151 19.65 44.24 -20.31
N SER A 152 18.63 45.07 -20.44
CA SER A 152 18.20 45.73 -21.67
C SER A 152 19.30 46.61 -22.26
N GLY A 153 19.59 46.41 -23.55
CA GLY A 153 20.51 47.22 -24.33
C GLY A 153 19.95 47.54 -25.72
N CYS A 154 19.51 48.80 -25.88
CA CYS A 154 19.54 49.66 -27.06
C CYS A 154 19.02 49.19 -28.44
N LEU A 155 17.98 49.91 -28.87
CA LEU A 155 17.82 50.63 -30.16
C LEU A 155 17.91 49.86 -31.48
N GLY A 156 16.76 49.78 -32.17
CA GLY A 156 16.67 49.50 -33.60
C GLY A 156 15.29 49.89 -34.15
N LEU A 157 15.18 51.11 -34.68
CA LEU A 157 14.07 51.63 -35.47
C LEU A 157 13.76 50.73 -36.69
N ALA A 158 12.50 50.41 -36.93
CA ALA A 158 11.88 50.52 -38.27
C ALA A 158 10.37 50.19 -38.18
N ALA A 159 9.57 51.21 -38.44
CA ALA A 159 8.15 51.06 -38.75
C ALA A 159 7.98 50.43 -40.13
N VAL A 160 7.07 49.45 -40.26
CA VAL A 160 6.37 49.18 -41.52
C VAL A 160 4.92 48.83 -41.20
N LEU A 161 4.05 49.80 -41.47
CA LEU A 161 2.60 49.64 -41.60
C LEU A 161 2.32 48.86 -42.89
N ILE A 162 1.60 47.74 -42.80
CA ILE A 162 0.86 47.20 -43.95
C ILE A 162 -0.59 47.00 -43.51
N ALA A 163 -1.43 47.93 -43.98
CA ALA A 163 -2.87 47.78 -44.05
C ALA A 163 -3.21 46.98 -45.31
N VAL A 164 -3.97 45.90 -45.20
CA VAL A 164 -4.76 45.35 -46.31
C VAL A 164 -6.14 44.97 -45.81
N VAL A 165 -7.02 45.97 -45.95
CA VAL A 165 -8.41 45.93 -46.40
C VAL A 165 -9.08 44.54 -46.41
N GLY A 166 -10.01 44.35 -45.47
CA GLY A 166 -11.05 43.34 -45.58
C GLY A 166 -12.11 43.80 -46.58
N ILE A 167 -12.30 43.04 -47.66
CA ILE A 167 -13.46 43.18 -48.52
C ILE A 167 -14.54 42.23 -48.01
N LEU A 168 -15.55 42.83 -47.40
CA LEU A 168 -16.91 42.32 -47.26
C LEU A 168 -17.50 42.11 -48.66
N VAL A 169 -17.90 40.89 -48.99
CA VAL A 169 -19.03 40.64 -49.89
C VAL A 169 -19.95 39.64 -49.19
N TRP A 170 -21.16 40.11 -48.90
CA TRP A 170 -22.32 39.33 -48.47
C TRP A 170 -23.18 39.04 -49.71
N LEU A 171 -23.94 37.93 -49.63
CA LEU A 171 -24.96 37.37 -50.54
C LEU A 171 -24.46 36.43 -51.64
#